data_AF-A0A3M1C3C5-F1
#
_entry.id   AF-A0A3M1C3C5-F1
#
_cell.length_a   1.000
_cell.length_b   1.000
_cell.length_c   1.000
_cell.angle_alpha   90.00
_cell.angle_beta   90.00
_cell.angle_gamma   90.00
#
_symmetry.space_group_name_H-M   'P 1'
#
loop_
_entity.id
_entity.type
_entity.pdbx_description
1 polymer ?
#
loop_
_entity_poly.entity_id
_entity_poly.type
_entity_poly.pdbx_seq_one_letter_code
_entity_poly.pdbx_strand_id
1 'polypeptide(L)'
;MDFKSIKGIVQKSIKQPLPVWDPAQSIEKALKAFESFWAKKYKTSIDWGLECEKIVAFHFIGQGYQFMGHRIKTPYGEVDLIFVSPQKDLVFVEVKSIGTEKDFSNFVLRQSQRQRLKNVLAYYFEQGLCCRLHLSLVNRLKKVFVFKDILAL
;
A
#
# COMPACT_ATOMS: atom_id res chain seq x y z
N MET A 1 43.56 12.87 -3.17
CA MET A 1 42.49 12.40 -2.27
C MET A 1 42.06 11.03 -2.76
N ASP A 2 42.30 10.01 -1.94
CA ASP A 2 42.12 8.59 -2.24
C ASP A 2 40.65 8.18 -2.20
N PHE A 3 40.12 7.65 -3.31
CA PHE A 3 38.78 7.06 -3.40
C PHE A 3 38.80 5.55 -3.08
N LYS A 4 39.50 5.15 -2.02
CA LYS A 4 39.51 3.76 -1.54
C LYS A 4 38.64 3.64 -0.28
N SER A 5 37.33 3.42 -0.47
CA SER A 5 36.46 2.62 0.43
C SER A 5 34.98 2.83 0.10
N ILE A 6 34.49 2.19 -0.96
CA ILE A 6 33.06 1.83 -1.03
C ILE A 6 33.05 0.32 -1.24
N LYS A 7 32.98 -0.42 -0.11
CA LYS A 7 32.75 -1.86 -0.13
C LYS A 7 31.41 -2.10 -0.82
N GLY A 8 31.46 -2.75 -1.98
CA GLY A 8 30.29 -3.07 -2.78
C GLY A 8 29.24 -3.80 -1.96
N ILE A 9 28.06 -3.21 -1.87
CA ILE A 9 26.85 -3.93 -1.51
C ILE A 9 26.54 -4.83 -2.70
N VAL A 10 26.84 -6.11 -2.58
CA VAL A 10 26.40 -7.13 -3.53
C VAL A 10 24.87 -7.13 -3.50
N GLN A 11 24.25 -6.56 -4.54
CA GLN A 11 22.82 -6.74 -4.80
C GLN A 11 22.57 -8.25 -4.92
N LYS A 12 21.91 -8.84 -3.92
CA LYS A 12 21.34 -10.18 -4.05
C LYS A 12 20.28 -10.10 -5.14
N SER A 13 20.67 -10.50 -6.36
CA SER A 13 19.75 -10.79 -7.46
C SER A 13 18.71 -11.79 -6.95
N ILE A 14 17.48 -11.32 -6.76
CA ILE A 14 16.33 -12.18 -6.48
C ILE A 14 16.03 -12.87 -7.81
N LYS A 15 16.54 -14.09 -7.98
CA LYS A 15 16.35 -14.98 -9.15
C LYS A 15 14.94 -15.56 -9.24
N GLN A 16 13.90 -14.78 -8.95
CA GLN A 16 12.54 -15.23 -9.23
C GLN A 16 11.90 -14.25 -10.19
N PRO A 17 11.57 -14.67 -11.43
CA PRO A 17 10.71 -13.87 -12.28
C PRO A 17 9.41 -13.66 -11.52
N LEU A 18 8.98 -12.41 -11.48
CA LEU A 18 7.70 -12.06 -10.87
C LEU A 18 6.59 -12.81 -11.59
N PRO A 19 5.53 -13.22 -10.88
CA PRO A 19 4.41 -13.89 -11.50
C PRO A 19 3.86 -13.01 -12.62
N VAL A 20 3.71 -13.58 -13.82
CA VAL A 20 2.94 -12.99 -14.90
C VAL A 20 1.54 -12.74 -14.33
N TRP A 21 1.14 -11.47 -14.23
CA TRP A 21 -0.15 -11.07 -13.65
C TRP A 21 -1.27 -11.36 -14.64
N ASP A 22 -1.56 -12.65 -14.84
CA ASP A 22 -2.74 -13.10 -15.56
C ASP A 22 -3.99 -12.74 -14.73
N PRO A 23 -4.96 -11.97 -15.29
CA PRO A 23 -6.20 -11.62 -14.61
C PRO A 23 -6.92 -12.82 -13.98
N ALA A 24 -6.83 -14.01 -14.58
CA ALA A 24 -7.49 -15.22 -14.07
C ALA A 24 -6.80 -15.78 -12.80
N GLN A 25 -5.46 -15.80 -12.75
CA GLN A 25 -4.71 -16.20 -11.54
C GLN A 25 -4.80 -15.16 -10.42
N SER A 26 -5.03 -13.89 -10.78
CA SER A 26 -5.14 -12.77 -9.86
C SER A 26 -6.37 -12.86 -8.93
N ILE A 27 -7.48 -13.45 -9.42
CA ILE A 27 -8.73 -13.56 -8.64
C ILE A 27 -8.56 -14.53 -7.46
N GLU A 28 -7.97 -15.71 -7.67
CA GLU A 28 -7.78 -16.68 -6.58
C GLU A 28 -6.81 -16.13 -5.50
N LYS A 29 -5.77 -15.41 -5.93
CA LYS A 29 -4.83 -14.74 -5.02
C LYS A 29 -5.50 -13.61 -4.24
N ALA A 30 -6.32 -12.81 -4.92
CA ALA A 30 -7.13 -11.76 -4.30
C ALA A 30 -8.11 -12.36 -3.27
N LEU A 31 -8.78 -13.46 -3.60
CA LEU A 31 -9.69 -14.17 -2.69
C LEU A 31 -8.96 -14.72 -1.46
N LYS A 32 -7.81 -15.39 -1.63
CA LYS A 32 -7.01 -15.86 -0.49
C LYS A 32 -6.50 -14.71 0.38
N ALA A 33 -6.04 -13.62 -0.26
CA ALA A 33 -5.62 -12.42 0.46
C ALA A 33 -6.78 -11.82 1.25
N PHE A 34 -7.96 -11.73 0.63
CA PHE A 34 -9.21 -11.29 1.23
C PHE A 34 -9.56 -12.18 2.43
N GLU A 35 -9.73 -13.49 2.26
CA GLU A 35 -10.04 -14.45 3.34
C GLU A 35 -9.07 -14.36 4.52
N SER A 36 -7.76 -14.28 4.25
CA SER A 36 -6.74 -14.15 5.29
C SER A 36 -6.84 -12.84 6.08
N PHE A 37 -7.22 -11.76 5.41
CA PHE A 37 -7.39 -10.43 6.02
C PHE A 37 -8.62 -10.40 6.95
N TRP A 38 -9.68 -11.11 6.59
CA TRP A 38 -10.91 -11.20 7.39
C TRP A 38 -10.81 -12.19 8.55
N ALA A 39 -10.12 -13.32 8.36
CA ALA A 39 -10.03 -14.38 9.36
C ALA A 39 -9.26 -13.99 10.64
N LYS A 40 -8.50 -12.89 10.62
CA LYS A 40 -7.79 -12.37 11.81
C LYS A 40 -8.79 -11.88 12.88
N LYS A 41 -8.90 -12.66 13.98
CA LYS A 41 -9.65 -12.33 15.20
C LYS A 41 -8.86 -11.40 16.14
N TYR A 42 -9.58 -10.45 16.72
CA TYR A 42 -9.11 -9.36 17.57
C TYR A 42 -8.89 -9.81 19.02
N LYS A 43 -7.82 -9.36 19.69
CA LYS A 43 -7.57 -9.69 21.12
C LYS A 43 -7.65 -8.50 22.09
N THR A 44 -7.42 -7.24 21.67
CA THR A 44 -7.49 -6.04 22.55
C THR A 44 -7.53 -4.73 21.72
N SER A 45 -7.53 -3.55 22.37
CA SER A 45 -7.48 -2.17 21.83
C SER A 45 -6.30 -1.84 20.87
N ILE A 46 -5.48 -2.83 20.53
CA ILE A 46 -4.42 -2.83 19.51
C ILE A 46 -4.96 -2.75 18.06
N ASP A 47 -6.27 -2.92 17.86
CA ASP A 47 -6.81 -3.16 16.53
C ASP A 47 -7.40 -1.96 15.79
N TRP A 48 -7.34 -0.73 16.32
CA TRP A 48 -7.93 0.41 15.59
C TRP A 48 -7.26 0.66 14.24
N GLY A 49 -5.94 0.48 14.14
CA GLY A 49 -5.22 0.59 12.87
C GLY A 49 -5.66 -0.48 11.85
N LEU A 50 -5.78 -1.74 12.28
CA LEU A 50 -6.24 -2.83 11.42
C LEU A 50 -7.72 -2.67 11.04
N GLU A 51 -8.54 -2.17 11.96
CA GLU A 51 -9.94 -1.82 11.69
C GLU A 51 -10.02 -0.69 10.65
N CYS A 52 -9.16 0.34 10.74
CA CYS A 52 -9.06 1.37 9.71
C CYS A 52 -8.66 0.78 8.35
N GLU A 53 -7.67 -0.12 8.31
CA GLU A 53 -7.29 -0.84 7.08
C GLU A 53 -8.51 -1.58 6.48
N LYS A 54 -9.31 -2.26 7.31
CA LYS A 54 -10.52 -2.98 6.85
C LYS A 54 -11.60 -2.04 6.32
N ILE A 55 -11.85 -0.94 7.03
CA ILE A 55 -12.82 0.08 6.61
C ILE A 55 -12.42 0.67 5.25
N VAL A 56 -11.14 1.00 5.06
CA VAL A 56 -10.62 1.49 3.78
C VAL A 56 -10.72 0.42 2.70
N ALA A 57 -10.39 -0.84 3.01
CA ALA A 57 -10.53 -1.93 2.06
C ALA A 57 -11.96 -2.08 1.54
N PHE A 58 -12.95 -2.09 2.44
CA PHE A 58 -14.36 -2.13 2.04
C PHE A 58 -14.77 -0.91 1.20
N HIS A 59 -14.28 0.28 1.55
CA HIS A 59 -14.57 1.49 0.80
C HIS A 59 -14.09 1.40 -0.66
N PHE A 60 -12.87 0.90 -0.89
CA PHE A 60 -12.33 0.71 -2.23
C PHE A 60 -13.02 -0.43 -2.99
N ILE A 61 -13.29 -1.55 -2.33
CA ILE A 61 -14.01 -2.69 -2.93
C ILE A 61 -15.42 -2.26 -3.37
N GLY A 62 -16.12 -1.47 -2.55
CA GLY A 62 -17.41 -0.90 -2.89
C GLY A 62 -17.38 0.05 -4.10
N GLN A 63 -16.21 0.56 -4.47
CA GLN A 63 -15.97 1.38 -5.67
C GLN A 63 -15.50 0.56 -6.88
N GLY A 64 -15.49 -0.77 -6.78
CA GLY A 64 -15.09 -1.67 -7.86
C GLY A 64 -13.58 -1.92 -7.96
N TYR A 65 -12.80 -1.54 -6.96
CA TYR A 65 -11.38 -1.91 -6.90
C TYR A 65 -11.23 -3.37 -6.46
N GLN A 66 -10.34 -4.10 -7.12
CA GLN A 66 -10.01 -5.47 -6.74
C GLN A 66 -8.95 -5.45 -5.63
N PHE A 67 -9.27 -5.99 -4.46
CA PHE A 67 -8.32 -6.12 -3.34
C PHE A 67 -7.24 -7.14 -3.65
N MET A 68 -5.98 -6.74 -3.53
CA MET A 68 -4.83 -7.60 -3.84
C MET A 68 -4.09 -8.07 -2.58
N GLY A 69 -4.21 -7.32 -1.49
CA GLY A 69 -3.62 -7.69 -0.20
C GLY A 69 -3.39 -6.50 0.73
N HIS A 70 -2.89 -6.82 1.91
CA HIS A 70 -2.62 -5.85 2.98
C HIS A 70 -1.22 -6.06 3.57
N ARG A 71 -0.66 -5.00 4.17
CA ARG A 71 0.67 -4.97 4.80
C ARG A 71 1.74 -5.62 3.92
N ILE A 72 1.75 -5.22 2.66
CA ILE A 72 2.62 -5.80 1.64
C ILE A 72 4.04 -5.32 1.89
N LYS A 73 4.93 -6.28 2.13
CA LYS A 73 6.37 -6.02 2.22
C LYS A 73 6.95 -5.86 0.82
N THR A 74 7.64 -4.75 0.61
CA THR A 74 8.41 -4.46 -0.59
C THR A 74 9.90 -4.33 -0.23
N PRO A 75 10.82 -4.34 -1.20
CA PRO A 75 12.24 -4.09 -0.93
C PRO A 75 12.52 -2.75 -0.25
N TYR A 76 11.61 -1.78 -0.39
CA TYR A 76 11.76 -0.42 0.12
C TYR A 76 10.87 -0.13 1.33
N GLY A 77 10.04 -1.07 1.79
CA GLY A 77 9.20 -0.93 2.98
C GLY A 77 7.81 -1.56 2.84
N GLU A 78 6.97 -1.35 3.85
CA GLU A 78 5.62 -1.89 3.90
C GLU A 78 4.58 -0.91 3.34
N VAL A 79 3.57 -1.40 2.63
CA VAL A 79 2.39 -0.61 2.24
C VAL A 79 1.15 -1.26 2.82
N ASP A 80 0.26 -0.45 3.39
CA ASP A 80 -0.88 -0.94 4.16
C ASP A 80 -1.86 -1.74 3.29
N LEU A 81 -2.22 -1.25 2.10
CA LEU A 81 -3.13 -1.94 1.19
C LEU A 81 -2.69 -1.79 -0.27
N ILE A 82 -3.10 -2.76 -1.08
CA ILE A 82 -2.88 -2.77 -2.52
C ILE A 82 -4.14 -3.24 -3.25
N PHE A 83 -4.45 -2.56 -4.35
CA PHE A 83 -5.60 -2.84 -5.19
C PHE A 83 -5.23 -2.81 -6.67
N VAL A 84 -6.07 -3.42 -7.51
CA VAL A 84 -6.14 -3.12 -8.93
C VAL A 84 -7.38 -2.23 -9.16
N SER A 85 -7.19 -1.07 -9.79
CA SER A 85 -8.29 -0.17 -10.14
C SER A 85 -9.16 -0.75 -11.27
N PRO A 86 -10.38 -0.24 -11.46
CA PRO A 86 -11.19 -0.59 -12.64
C PRO A 86 -10.45 -0.32 -13.97
N GLN A 87 -9.53 0.65 -13.98
CA GLN A 87 -8.68 0.99 -15.12
C GLN A 87 -7.42 0.11 -15.25
N LYS A 88 -7.28 -0.93 -14.43
CA LYS A 88 -6.13 -1.86 -14.41
C LYS A 88 -4.82 -1.26 -13.90
N ASP A 89 -4.87 -0.16 -13.16
CA ASP A 89 -3.71 0.40 -12.47
C ASP A 89 -3.50 -0.27 -11.12
N LEU A 90 -2.24 -0.40 -10.69
CA LEU A 90 -1.90 -0.82 -9.34
C LEU A 90 -2.04 0.36 -8.38
N VAL A 91 -2.91 0.25 -7.39
CA VAL A 91 -3.17 1.33 -6.43
C VAL A 91 -2.71 0.92 -5.06
N PHE A 92 -1.62 1.56 -4.62
CA PHE A 92 -1.12 1.49 -3.26
C PHE A 92 -1.91 2.47 -2.39
N VAL A 93 -2.28 2.05 -1.19
CA VAL A 93 -3.00 2.90 -0.25
C VAL A 93 -2.30 2.86 1.11
N GLU A 94 -1.87 4.03 1.58
CA GLU A 94 -1.44 4.24 2.96
C GLU A 94 -2.68 4.63 3.79
N VAL A 95 -2.84 4.06 4.97
CA VAL A 95 -4.00 4.26 5.84
C VAL A 95 -3.57 4.96 7.12
N LYS A 96 -4.29 6.03 7.50
CA LYS A 96 -4.08 6.71 8.79
C LYS A 96 -5.39 6.95 9.51
N SER A 97 -5.39 6.70 10.83
CA SER A 97 -6.51 7.08 11.68
C SER A 97 -6.39 8.54 12.10
N ILE A 98 -7.51 9.25 12.15
CA ILE A 98 -7.60 10.64 12.57
C ILE A 98 -8.65 10.80 13.68
N GLY A 99 -8.44 11.75 14.59
CA GLY A 99 -9.43 12.05 15.62
C GLY A 99 -10.61 12.80 15.02
N THR A 100 -10.32 13.95 14.40
CA THR A 100 -11.29 14.88 13.82
C THR A 100 -10.84 15.35 12.44
N GLU A 101 -11.77 15.92 11.66
CA GLU A 101 -11.45 16.47 10.32
C GLU A 101 -10.51 17.69 10.40
N LYS A 102 -10.48 18.40 11.54
CA LYS A 102 -9.54 19.51 11.78
C LYS A 102 -8.08 19.05 11.82
N ASP A 103 -7.84 17.75 12.03
CA ASP A 103 -6.49 17.20 12.12
C ASP A 103 -5.86 16.92 10.74
N PHE A 104 -6.57 17.14 9.62
CA PHE A 104 -6.07 16.83 8.27
C PHE A 104 -4.67 17.41 7.99
N SER A 105 -4.39 18.62 8.47
CA SER A 105 -3.10 19.29 8.30
C SER A 105 -1.93 18.55 8.95
N ASN A 106 -2.18 17.69 9.94
CA ASN A 106 -1.14 16.97 10.67
C ASN A 106 -0.66 15.71 9.95
N PHE A 107 -1.29 15.34 8.82
CA PHE A 107 -0.99 14.09 8.10
C PHE A 107 0.00 14.26 6.94
N VAL A 108 0.73 15.37 6.90
CA VAL A 108 1.86 15.56 6.00
C VAL A 108 2.82 14.37 6.15
N LEU A 109 3.05 13.66 5.05
CA LEU A 109 4.02 12.56 5.03
C LEU A 109 5.40 13.12 5.38
N ARG A 110 6.04 12.54 6.40
CA ARG A 110 7.44 12.85 6.71
C ARG A 110 8.30 12.57 5.49
N GLN A 111 9.38 13.35 5.31
CA GLN A 111 10.24 13.24 4.12
C GLN A 111 10.77 11.81 3.90
N SER A 112 11.15 11.10 4.96
CA SER A 112 11.59 9.70 4.88
C SER A 112 10.48 8.75 4.43
N GLN A 113 9.26 8.91 4.95
CA GLN A 113 8.09 8.14 4.52
C GLN A 113 7.73 8.42 3.06
N ARG A 114 7.81 9.69 2.65
CA ARG A 114 7.61 10.09 1.25
C ARG A 114 8.64 9.45 0.34
N GLN A 115 9.93 9.49 0.69
CA GLN A 115 10.99 8.87 -0.12
C GLN A 115 10.84 7.36 -0.20
N ARG A 116 10.50 6.72 0.93
CA ARG A 116 10.20 5.29 1.01
C ARG A 116 9.13 4.89 0.00
N LEU A 117 8.00 5.61 0.00
CA LEU A 117 6.86 5.34 -0.87
C LEU A 117 7.16 5.66 -2.35
N LYS A 118 7.95 6.70 -2.63
CA LYS A 118 8.46 6.96 -3.99
C LYS A 118 9.28 5.79 -4.52
N ASN A 119 10.18 5.23 -3.71
CA ASN A 119 10.99 4.08 -4.11
C ASN A 119 10.13 2.83 -4.36
N VAL A 120 9.05 2.64 -3.59
CA VAL A 120 8.06 1.59 -3.88
C VAL A 120 7.43 1.80 -5.26
N LEU A 121 6.93 2.99 -5.56
CA LEU A 121 6.33 3.27 -6.86
C LEU A 121 7.34 3.08 -8.00
N ALA A 122 8.55 3.62 -7.87
CA ALA A 122 9.61 3.47 -8.87
C ALA A 122 9.92 2.00 -9.15
N TYR A 123 10.02 1.16 -8.11
CA TYR A 123 10.28 -0.27 -8.25
C TYR A 123 9.22 -1.01 -9.08
N TYR A 124 7.93 -0.70 -8.89
CA TYR A 124 6.85 -1.30 -9.68
C TYR A 124 6.74 -0.68 -11.08
N PHE A 125 7.02 0.62 -11.21
CA PHE A 125 7.06 1.30 -12.49
C PHE A 125 8.17 0.75 -13.42
N GLU A 126 9.36 0.50 -12.88
CA GLU A 126 10.47 -0.13 -13.60
C GLU A 126 10.14 -1.54 -14.11
N GLN A 127 9.10 -2.18 -13.55
CA GLN A 127 8.58 -3.48 -13.99
C GLN A 127 7.47 -3.34 -15.04
N GLY A 128 7.20 -2.13 -15.52
CA GLY A 128 6.17 -1.85 -16.53
C GLY A 128 4.75 -1.73 -15.97
N LEU A 129 4.58 -1.59 -14.65
CA LEU A 129 3.26 -1.45 -14.05
C LEU A 129 2.89 0.03 -13.86
N CYS A 130 1.71 0.42 -14.33
CA CYS A 130 1.14 1.72 -13.97
C CYS A 130 0.72 1.68 -12.51
N CYS A 131 1.32 2.53 -11.68
CA CYS A 131 1.06 2.53 -10.24
C CYS A 131 0.75 3.93 -9.70
N ARG A 132 -0.16 3.95 -8.73
CA ARG A 132 -0.62 5.15 -8.04
C ARG A 132 -0.49 4.95 -6.54
N LEU A 133 -0.33 6.05 -5.81
CA LEU A 133 -0.39 6.05 -4.36
C LEU A 133 -1.52 6.94 -3.88
N HIS A 134 -2.35 6.42 -3.00
CA HIS A 134 -3.40 7.17 -2.33
C HIS A 134 -3.12 7.18 -0.82
N LEU A 135 -3.55 8.26 -0.16
CA LEU A 135 -3.63 8.32 1.31
C LEU A 135 -5.10 8.25 1.70
N SER A 136 -5.45 7.30 2.55
CA SER A 136 -6.77 7.19 3.13
C SER A 136 -6.75 7.54 4.60
N LEU A 137 -7.62 8.47 5.00
CA LEU A 137 -7.83 8.86 6.38
C LEU A 137 -9.14 8.27 6.90
N VAL A 138 -9.14 7.72 8.11
CA VAL A 138 -10.34 7.19 8.76
C VAL A 138 -10.56 7.89 10.09
N ASN A 139 -11.71 8.53 10.26
CA ASN A 139 -12.04 9.19 11.53
C ASN A 139 -12.71 8.22 12.52
N ARG A 140 -12.94 8.67 13.76
CA ARG A 140 -13.62 7.86 14.80
C ARG A 140 -15.06 7.47 14.45
N LEU A 141 -15.69 8.16 13.50
CA LEU A 141 -17.02 7.83 12.98
C LEU A 141 -16.97 6.86 11.79
N LYS A 142 -15.80 6.26 11.51
CA LYS A 142 -15.55 5.35 10.38
C LYS A 142 -15.75 5.98 8.99
N LYS A 143 -15.77 7.32 8.90
CA LYS A 143 -15.79 8.03 7.61
C LYS A 143 -14.41 7.97 6.96
N VAL A 144 -14.38 7.61 5.69
CA VAL A 144 -13.16 7.48 4.88
C VAL A 144 -12.98 8.72 4.01
N PHE A 145 -11.78 9.29 4.02
CA PHE A 145 -11.35 10.36 3.12
C PHE A 145 -10.19 9.86 2.29
N VAL A 146 -10.28 9.97 0.96
CA VAL A 146 -9.25 9.49 0.04
C VAL A 146 -8.61 10.67 -0.66
N PHE A 147 -7.30 10.82 -0.47
CA PHE A 147 -6.46 11.74 -1.22
C PHE A 147 -5.75 10.92 -2.30
N LYS A 148 -6.11 11.16 -3.55
CA LYS A 148 -5.57 10.43 -4.70
C LYS A 148 -4.23 11.02 -5.12
N ASP A 149 -3.38 10.17 -5.68
CA ASP A 149 -2.14 10.53 -6.37
C ASP A 149 -1.22 11.47 -5.57
N ILE A 150 -1.09 11.20 -4.27
CA ILE A 150 -0.38 12.06 -3.29
C ILE A 150 1.13 12.22 -3.55
N LEU A 151 1.68 11.48 -4.49
CA LEU A 151 3.08 11.56 -4.92
C LEU A 151 3.26 11.87 -6.41
N ALA A 152 2.19 12.19 -7.14
CA ALA A 152 2.31 12.71 -8.49
C ALA A 152 3.22 13.95 -8.46
N LEU A 153 4.37 13.82 -9.12
CA LEU A 153 5.34 14.86 -9.43
C LEU A 153 5.48 14.92 -10.94
#